data_AF-A0A9E1XLP6-F1
#
_entry.id   AF-A0A9E1XLP6-F1
#
_cell.length_a   1.000
_cell.length_b   1.000
_cell.length_c   1.000
_cell.angle_alpha   90.00
_cell.angle_beta   90.00
_cell.angle_gamma   90.00
#
_symmetry.space_group_name_H-M   'P 1'
#
loop_
_entity.id
_entity.type
_entity.pdbx_description
1 polymer ?
#
loop_
_entity_poly.entity_id
_entity_poly.type
_entity_poly.pdbx_seq_one_letter_code
_entity_poly.pdbx_strand_id
1 'polypeptide(L)'
;MPFVPTIRLIACMVCLVTASCLAQDVVVEDWLRQEKVIRKRDAGTPAAFAELCQRAMAFARELRPELPEASARLLGRIATTQLAAKALPAGDAARTKRLALYLAVRQELRALSLATAATDFDQLLFVKRHWPGWSHQCSHRMGEAQKPGANLCVLRGLRPDGEVRELLTGEFAVGGIGRPDLSFDGTRIVFPFARQRAKPTRYVTGQPGRRVGACHMYDLYEVAVTGDEPRQLTEKPGSEDTEPFYLPDGRIGFSSSRGGQLVQCGDWALACGLYTMASDGGDLRRITEPKEGEFYPSMLADGRVLYTRWDYVMKGFNVIQQLWSVYP
;
A
#
# COMPACT_ATOMS: atom_id res chain seq x y z
N MET A 1 13.64 40.95 -9.89
CA MET A 1 14.34 39.66 -9.98
C MET A 1 13.59 38.62 -9.17
N PRO A 2 12.86 37.68 -9.79
CA PRO A 2 12.42 36.47 -9.13
C PRO A 2 13.19 35.26 -9.67
N PHE A 3 13.78 34.50 -8.75
CA PHE A 3 14.45 33.23 -9.00
C PHE A 3 13.39 32.15 -9.32
N VAL A 4 13.47 31.57 -10.51
CA VAL A 4 12.76 30.33 -10.88
C VAL A 4 13.80 29.20 -10.84
N PRO A 5 13.68 28.17 -10.00
CA PRO A 5 14.56 27.02 -10.11
C PRO A 5 14.14 26.20 -11.32
N THR A 6 14.99 26.22 -12.34
CA THR A 6 14.89 25.37 -13.51
C THR A 6 15.22 23.94 -13.07
N ILE A 7 14.23 23.03 -13.10
CA ILE A 7 14.49 21.59 -13.00
C ILE A 7 15.20 21.20 -14.30
N ARG A 8 16.53 21.13 -14.25
CA ARG A 8 17.32 20.50 -15.31
C ARG A 8 17.14 19.00 -15.19
N LEU A 9 16.27 18.44 -16.04
CA LEU A 9 16.35 17.06 -16.47
C LEU A 9 17.75 16.83 -17.05
N ILE A 10 18.61 16.17 -16.30
CA ILE A 10 19.85 15.60 -16.83
C ILE A 10 19.42 14.30 -17.54
N ALA A 11 19.04 14.44 -18.81
CA ALA A 11 19.08 13.36 -19.76
C ALA A 11 20.43 13.39 -20.48
N CYS A 12 20.94 12.19 -20.78
CA CYS A 12 22.07 11.88 -21.67
C CYS A 12 23.45 11.74 -21.00
N MET A 13 23.82 10.49 -20.65
CA MET A 13 24.97 9.76 -21.25
C MET A 13 25.20 8.41 -20.55
N VAL A 14 24.26 7.46 -20.65
CA VAL A 14 24.60 6.01 -20.60
C VAL A 14 23.57 5.22 -21.40
N CYS A 15 23.56 5.37 -22.73
CA CYS A 15 22.91 4.40 -23.61
C CYS A 15 23.78 3.14 -23.67
N LEU A 16 23.44 2.14 -22.85
CA LEU A 16 23.70 0.69 -22.94
C LEU A 16 23.68 -0.02 -21.58
N VAL A 17 23.05 0.56 -20.56
CA VAL A 17 22.62 -0.20 -19.38
C VAL A 17 21.21 -0.67 -19.66
N THR A 18 21.04 -1.96 -19.99
CA THR A 18 19.73 -2.59 -20.14
C THR A 18 18.88 -2.32 -18.89
N ALA A 19 17.56 -2.12 -19.03
CA ALA A 19 16.65 -1.80 -17.92
C ALA A 19 16.77 -2.77 -16.72
N SER A 20 17.22 -4.01 -16.97
CA SER A 20 17.58 -5.01 -15.98
C SER A 20 18.71 -4.59 -15.02
N CYS A 21 19.76 -3.91 -15.49
CA CYS A 21 20.86 -3.52 -14.61
C CYS A 21 20.48 -2.30 -13.76
N LEU A 22 19.70 -1.35 -14.31
CA LEU A 22 19.15 -0.24 -13.53
C LEU A 22 18.24 -0.76 -12.40
N ALA A 23 17.44 -1.80 -12.65
CA ALA A 23 16.62 -2.42 -11.61
C ALA A 23 17.45 -3.14 -10.54
N GLN A 24 18.52 -3.84 -10.94
CA GLN A 24 19.41 -4.51 -10.00
C GLN A 24 20.15 -3.52 -9.10
N ASP A 25 20.57 -2.38 -9.65
CA ASP A 25 21.24 -1.31 -8.91
C ASP A 25 20.32 -0.69 -7.85
N VAL A 26 19.04 -0.44 -8.18
CA VAL A 26 18.04 0.08 -7.22
C VAL A 26 17.78 -0.92 -6.08
N VAL A 27 17.69 -2.22 -6.40
CA VAL A 27 17.51 -3.27 -5.37
C VAL A 27 18.71 -3.33 -4.44
N VAL A 28 19.93 -3.25 -4.98
CA VAL A 28 21.15 -3.20 -4.18
C VAL A 28 21.19 -1.93 -3.32
N GLU A 29 20.88 -0.76 -3.89
CA GLU A 29 20.83 0.51 -3.15
C GLU A 29 19.85 0.44 -1.98
N ASP A 30 18.66 -0.11 -2.20
CA ASP A 30 17.68 -0.32 -1.14
C ASP A 30 18.22 -1.24 -0.03
N TRP A 31 18.87 -2.35 -0.37
CA TRP A 31 19.48 -3.23 0.62
C TRP A 31 20.56 -2.54 1.46
N LEU A 32 21.41 -1.75 0.82
CA LEU A 32 22.44 -0.96 1.51
C LEU A 32 21.81 0.12 2.40
N ARG A 33 20.73 0.75 1.93
CA ARG A 33 19.96 1.74 2.69
C ARG A 33 19.29 1.11 3.91
N GLN A 34 18.69 -0.08 3.80
CA GLN A 34 18.09 -0.80 4.92
C GLN A 34 19.13 -1.06 6.02
N GLU A 35 20.31 -1.56 5.65
CA GLU A 35 21.38 -1.83 6.62
C GLU A 35 21.90 -0.53 7.27
N LYS A 36 22.06 0.54 6.47
CA LYS A 36 22.51 1.85 6.97
C LYS A 36 21.50 2.55 7.86
N VAL A 37 20.22 2.61 7.47
CA VAL A 37 19.20 3.43 8.12
C VAL A 37 18.53 2.67 9.27
N ILE A 38 18.13 1.42 9.04
CA ILE A 38 17.39 0.62 10.03
C ILE A 38 18.36 0.05 11.06
N ARG A 39 19.49 -0.49 10.60
CA ARG A 39 20.45 -1.20 11.47
C ARG A 39 21.62 -0.34 11.92
N LYS A 40 21.78 0.86 11.36
CA LYS A 40 22.90 1.79 11.65
C LYS A 40 24.27 1.14 11.43
N ARG A 41 24.40 0.35 10.36
CA ARG A 41 25.61 -0.41 10.04
C ARG A 41 26.03 -0.25 8.58
N ASP A 42 27.28 -0.59 8.34
CA ASP A 42 27.83 -0.74 7.00
C ASP A 42 27.81 -2.23 6.60
N ALA A 43 27.16 -2.54 5.48
CA ALA A 43 27.02 -3.89 4.94
C ALA A 43 28.36 -4.61 4.67
N GLY A 44 29.44 -3.85 4.46
CA GLY A 44 30.79 -4.41 4.28
C GLY A 44 31.47 -4.88 5.57
N THR A 45 30.85 -4.69 6.73
CA THR A 45 31.44 -5.05 8.04
C THR A 45 31.22 -6.53 8.40
N PRO A 46 32.11 -7.13 9.22
CA PRO A 46 31.91 -8.51 9.71
C PRO A 46 30.57 -8.70 10.43
N ALA A 47 30.17 -7.73 11.25
CA ALA A 47 28.93 -7.78 12.02
C ALA A 47 27.68 -7.79 11.13
N ALA A 48 27.63 -6.92 10.12
CA ALA A 48 26.49 -6.88 9.19
C ALA A 48 26.35 -8.19 8.39
N PHE A 49 27.47 -8.74 7.90
CA PHE A 49 27.48 -10.02 7.19
C PHE A 49 27.04 -11.20 8.08
N ALA A 50 27.55 -11.26 9.32
CA ALA A 50 27.18 -12.32 10.26
C ALA A 50 25.68 -12.29 10.60
N GLU A 51 25.12 -11.11 10.89
CA GLU A 51 23.68 -11.00 11.20
C GLU A 51 22.81 -11.28 9.97
N LEU A 52 23.22 -10.84 8.77
CA LEU A 52 22.53 -11.23 7.54
C LEU A 52 22.45 -12.75 7.40
N CYS A 53 23.58 -13.45 7.56
CA CYS A 53 23.61 -14.91 7.48
C CYS A 53 22.68 -15.55 8.51
N GLN A 54 22.67 -15.05 9.75
CA GLN A 54 21.79 -15.56 10.80
C GLN A 54 20.31 -15.43 10.45
N ARG A 55 19.89 -14.24 9.99
CA ARG A 55 18.49 -13.99 9.55
C ARG A 55 18.12 -14.84 8.34
N ALA A 56 19.01 -14.95 7.36
CA ALA A 56 18.79 -15.74 6.16
C ALA A 56 18.69 -17.25 6.46
N MET A 57 19.49 -17.76 7.40
CA MET A 57 19.38 -19.16 7.86
C MET A 57 18.06 -19.41 8.61
N ALA A 58 17.60 -18.47 9.42
CA ALA A 58 16.31 -18.59 10.12
C ALA A 58 15.16 -18.67 9.11
N PHE A 59 15.13 -17.74 8.15
CA PHE A 59 14.13 -17.70 7.09
C PHE A 59 14.15 -18.96 6.20
N ALA A 60 15.35 -19.46 5.83
CA ALA A 60 15.49 -20.72 5.09
C ALA A 60 15.00 -21.95 5.85
N ARG A 61 15.02 -21.92 7.20
CA ARG A 61 14.47 -23.02 8.01
C ARG A 61 12.96 -22.94 8.09
N GLU A 62 12.43 -21.74 8.24
CA GLU A 62 10.99 -21.46 8.26
C GLU A 62 10.33 -21.89 6.95
N LEU A 63 10.92 -21.54 5.80
CA LEU A 63 10.38 -21.89 4.48
C LEU A 63 10.78 -23.28 3.98
N ARG A 64 11.53 -24.06 4.75
CA ARG A 64 11.95 -25.41 4.33
C ARG A 64 10.77 -26.36 4.04
N PRO A 65 9.68 -26.37 4.82
CA PRO A 65 8.54 -27.24 4.55
C PRO A 65 7.85 -26.93 3.22
N GLU A 66 7.83 -25.65 2.81
CA GLU A 66 7.20 -25.20 1.56
C GLU A 66 8.17 -25.29 0.37
N LEU A 67 9.43 -24.91 0.56
CA LEU A 67 10.44 -24.72 -0.49
C LEU A 67 11.76 -25.43 -0.13
N PRO A 68 11.81 -26.77 -0.09
CA PRO A 68 12.97 -27.51 0.40
C PRO A 68 14.24 -27.25 -0.43
N GLU A 69 14.14 -27.25 -1.75
CA GLU A 69 15.30 -27.08 -2.65
C GLU A 69 15.85 -25.65 -2.62
N ALA A 70 14.97 -24.64 -2.73
CA ALA A 70 15.38 -23.24 -2.68
C ALA A 70 15.98 -22.88 -1.31
N SER A 71 15.39 -23.41 -0.23
CA SER A 71 15.92 -23.28 1.13
C SER A 71 17.30 -23.93 1.28
N ALA A 72 17.50 -25.14 0.73
CA ALA A 72 18.80 -25.82 0.72
C ALA A 72 19.85 -25.02 -0.08
N ARG A 73 19.49 -24.45 -1.22
CA ARG A 73 20.37 -23.59 -2.04
C ARG A 73 20.86 -22.38 -1.25
N LEU A 74 19.96 -21.67 -0.56
CA LEU A 74 20.33 -20.53 0.27
C LEU A 74 21.28 -20.94 1.42
N LEU A 75 20.98 -22.05 2.10
CA LEU A 75 21.84 -22.57 3.18
C LEU A 75 23.24 -22.95 2.67
N GLY A 76 23.33 -23.57 1.49
CA GLY A 76 24.58 -23.84 0.81
C GLY A 76 25.36 -22.56 0.49
N ARG A 77 24.69 -21.55 -0.09
CA ARG A 77 25.31 -20.23 -0.34
C ARG A 77 25.86 -19.61 0.92
N ILE A 78 25.11 -19.64 2.02
CA ILE A 78 25.54 -19.09 3.31
C ILE A 78 26.79 -19.82 3.80
N ALA A 79 26.81 -21.16 3.76
CA ALA A 79 27.98 -21.93 4.17
C ALA A 79 29.24 -21.57 3.36
N THR A 80 29.13 -21.52 2.02
CA THR A 80 30.26 -21.18 1.14
C THR A 80 30.74 -19.74 1.37
N THR A 81 29.82 -18.77 1.49
CA THR A 81 30.17 -17.36 1.70
C THR A 81 30.76 -17.12 3.10
N GLN A 82 30.31 -17.84 4.14
CA GLN A 82 30.92 -17.79 5.47
C GLN A 82 32.35 -18.31 5.48
N LEU A 83 32.64 -19.41 4.77
CA LEU A 83 34.01 -19.91 4.60
C LEU A 83 34.88 -18.89 3.87
N ALA A 84 34.38 -18.32 2.77
CA ALA A 84 35.09 -17.27 2.02
C ALA A 84 35.35 -16.02 2.88
N ALA A 85 34.39 -15.62 3.71
CA ALA A 85 34.53 -14.46 4.60
C ALA A 85 35.61 -14.66 5.67
N LYS A 86 35.78 -15.89 6.19
CA LYS A 86 36.85 -16.24 7.14
C LYS A 86 38.24 -16.16 6.53
N ALA A 87 38.36 -16.39 5.23
CA ALA A 87 39.63 -16.35 4.50
C ALA A 87 40.02 -14.93 4.02
N LEU A 88 39.22 -13.90 4.33
CA LEU A 88 39.53 -12.54 3.90
C LEU A 88 40.69 -11.95 4.71
N PRO A 89 41.62 -11.20 4.06
CA PRO A 89 42.69 -10.49 4.77
C PRO A 89 42.13 -9.35 5.64
N ALA A 90 42.98 -8.63 6.38
CA ALA A 90 42.60 -7.39 7.04
C ALA A 90 42.60 -6.20 6.05
N GLY A 91 41.94 -5.09 6.42
CA GLY A 91 41.94 -3.82 5.67
C GLY A 91 40.79 -3.63 4.67
N ASP A 92 40.84 -2.53 3.91
CA ASP A 92 39.73 -2.08 3.05
C ASP A 92 39.39 -3.03 1.91
N ALA A 93 40.40 -3.72 1.35
CA ALA A 93 40.18 -4.76 0.35
C ALA A 93 39.29 -5.90 0.88
N ALA A 94 39.34 -6.17 2.18
CA ALA A 94 38.48 -7.15 2.84
C ALA A 94 37.05 -6.67 2.97
N ARG A 95 36.85 -5.36 3.21
CA ARG A 95 35.52 -4.75 3.27
C ARG A 95 34.79 -4.90 1.93
N THR A 96 35.44 -4.55 0.82
CA THR A 96 34.85 -4.66 -0.53
C THR A 96 34.51 -6.10 -0.89
N LYS A 97 35.42 -7.05 -0.60
CA LYS A 97 35.15 -8.48 -0.83
C LYS A 97 34.01 -9.00 0.05
N ARG A 98 33.93 -8.58 1.31
CA ARG A 98 32.84 -8.96 2.22
C ARG A 98 31.50 -8.38 1.78
N LEU A 99 31.48 -7.15 1.27
CA LEU A 99 30.28 -6.55 0.68
C LEU A 99 29.77 -7.41 -0.50
N ALA A 100 30.65 -7.90 -1.36
CA ALA A 100 30.25 -8.81 -2.44
C ALA A 100 29.62 -10.12 -1.89
N LEU A 101 30.18 -10.69 -0.82
CA LEU A 101 29.59 -11.87 -0.15
C LEU A 101 28.22 -11.55 0.49
N TYR A 102 28.07 -10.39 1.12
CA TYR A 102 26.80 -9.89 1.66
C TYR A 102 25.74 -9.81 0.55
N LEU A 103 26.07 -9.21 -0.58
CA LEU A 103 25.13 -9.07 -1.71
C LEU A 103 24.77 -10.42 -2.32
N ALA A 104 25.72 -11.36 -2.41
CA ALA A 104 25.44 -12.73 -2.87
C ALA A 104 24.41 -13.45 -1.97
N VAL A 105 24.51 -13.31 -0.64
CA VAL A 105 23.51 -13.86 0.29
C VAL A 105 22.16 -13.13 0.15
N ARG A 106 22.15 -11.79 -0.03
CA ARG A 106 20.91 -11.03 -0.26
C ARG A 106 20.18 -11.45 -1.53
N GLN A 107 20.90 -11.73 -2.61
CA GLN A 107 20.32 -12.20 -3.87
C GLN A 107 19.60 -13.54 -3.70
N GLU A 108 20.24 -14.52 -3.09
CA GLU A 108 19.61 -15.82 -2.83
C GLU A 108 18.45 -15.70 -1.82
N LEU A 109 18.60 -14.85 -0.80
CA LEU A 109 17.53 -14.58 0.16
C LEU A 109 16.30 -13.96 -0.53
N ARG A 110 16.52 -13.00 -1.44
CA ARG A 110 15.44 -12.41 -2.24
C ARG A 110 14.77 -13.45 -3.14
N ALA A 111 15.57 -14.28 -3.81
CA ALA A 111 15.04 -15.34 -4.66
C ALA A 111 14.16 -16.31 -3.87
N LEU A 112 14.57 -16.70 -2.66
CA LEU A 112 13.74 -17.53 -1.78
C LEU A 112 12.46 -16.80 -1.34
N SER A 113 12.55 -15.51 -0.97
CA SER A 113 11.38 -14.73 -0.53
C SER A 113 10.31 -14.51 -1.60
N LEU A 114 10.68 -14.63 -2.87
CA LEU A 114 9.78 -14.47 -4.03
C LEU A 114 9.35 -15.81 -4.65
N ALA A 115 9.75 -16.93 -4.04
CA ALA A 115 9.41 -18.26 -4.51
C ALA A 115 8.25 -18.90 -3.73
N THR A 116 7.67 -18.19 -2.74
CA THR A 116 6.56 -18.71 -1.95
C THR A 116 5.26 -18.63 -2.73
N ALA A 117 4.32 -19.53 -2.43
CA ALA A 117 3.00 -19.54 -3.05
C ALA A 117 2.25 -18.21 -2.83
N ALA A 118 2.48 -17.55 -1.68
CA ALA A 118 1.94 -16.24 -1.36
C ALA A 118 2.47 -15.10 -2.26
N THR A 119 3.55 -15.35 -3.00
CA THR A 119 4.16 -14.40 -3.94
C THR A 119 4.13 -14.88 -5.40
N ASP A 120 3.42 -15.98 -5.69
CA ASP A 120 3.30 -16.54 -7.03
C ASP A 120 2.23 -15.83 -7.86
N PHE A 121 2.52 -14.58 -8.24
CA PHE A 121 1.67 -13.77 -9.10
C PHE A 121 2.50 -12.97 -10.11
N ASP A 122 1.97 -12.79 -11.32
CA ASP A 122 2.58 -12.00 -12.39
C ASP A 122 1.93 -10.62 -12.58
N GLN A 123 0.88 -10.34 -11.80
CA GLN A 123 0.06 -9.13 -11.92
C GLN A 123 -0.10 -8.40 -10.60
N LEU A 124 -0.02 -7.07 -10.65
CA LEU A 124 -0.20 -6.19 -9.50
C LEU A 124 -1.31 -5.18 -9.77
N LEU A 125 -2.35 -5.19 -8.95
CA LEU A 125 -3.36 -4.12 -8.92
C LEU A 125 -2.83 -2.91 -8.15
N PHE A 126 -2.97 -1.72 -8.73
CA PHE A 126 -2.63 -0.47 -8.06
C PHE A 126 -3.52 0.68 -8.52
N VAL A 127 -3.53 1.76 -7.74
CA VAL A 127 -4.22 3.01 -8.10
C VAL A 127 -3.20 4.01 -8.62
N LYS A 128 -3.39 4.46 -9.86
CA LYS A 128 -2.71 5.64 -10.38
C LYS A 128 -3.60 6.85 -10.12
N ARG A 129 -3.14 7.82 -9.34
CA ARG A 129 -3.89 9.04 -9.01
C ARG A 129 -2.99 10.22 -8.67
N HIS A 130 -3.56 11.42 -8.74
CA HIS A 130 -2.93 12.62 -8.19
C HIS A 130 -2.93 12.62 -6.65
N TRP A 131 -1.96 13.32 -6.05
CA TRP A 131 -1.96 13.56 -4.61
C TRP A 131 -3.19 14.38 -4.19
N PRO A 132 -3.97 13.95 -3.17
CA PRO A 132 -5.15 14.67 -2.69
C PRO A 132 -4.86 16.13 -2.32
N GLY A 133 -5.84 17.00 -2.46
CA GLY A 133 -5.70 18.43 -2.17
C GLY A 133 -5.59 18.76 -0.67
N TRP A 134 -6.04 17.85 0.20
CA TRP A 134 -6.02 18.06 1.65
C TRP A 134 -4.91 17.23 2.29
N SER A 135 -4.31 17.75 3.36
CA SER A 135 -3.13 17.16 4.01
C SER A 135 -3.41 16.56 5.39
N HIS A 136 -4.58 16.86 5.99
CA HIS A 136 -4.90 16.37 7.32
C HIS A 136 -5.23 14.87 7.28
N GLN A 137 -4.79 14.11 8.29
CA GLN A 137 -4.94 12.66 8.35
C GLN A 137 -6.40 12.19 8.19
N CYS A 138 -7.35 12.97 8.70
CA CYS A 138 -8.79 12.64 8.64
C CYS A 138 -9.47 12.97 7.31
N SER A 139 -8.87 13.81 6.47
CA SER A 139 -9.57 14.43 5.33
C SER A 139 -8.92 14.11 3.98
N HIS A 140 -7.62 13.85 3.91
CA HIS A 140 -6.93 13.57 2.63
C HIS A 140 -7.46 12.32 1.89
N ARG A 141 -8.08 11.39 2.61
CA ARG A 141 -8.65 10.14 2.09
C ARG A 141 -10.09 10.24 1.61
N MET A 142 -10.72 11.40 1.75
CA MET A 142 -12.13 11.61 1.39
C MET A 142 -12.27 11.87 -0.11
N GLY A 143 -13.45 11.59 -0.67
CA GLY A 143 -13.76 11.84 -2.08
C GLY A 143 -13.63 13.32 -2.41
N GLU A 144 -14.09 14.17 -1.49
CA GLU A 144 -14.00 15.63 -1.60
C GLU A 144 -12.56 16.16 -1.75
N ALA A 145 -11.60 15.43 -1.17
CA ALA A 145 -10.18 15.79 -1.20
C ALA A 145 -9.49 15.40 -2.50
N GLN A 146 -10.12 14.55 -3.32
CA GLN A 146 -9.48 14.03 -4.52
C GLN A 146 -9.36 15.09 -5.61
N LYS A 147 -8.31 14.92 -6.42
CA LYS A 147 -8.17 15.61 -7.69
C LYS A 147 -8.61 14.65 -8.80
N PRO A 148 -9.45 15.11 -9.74
CA PRO A 148 -9.82 14.34 -10.93
C PRO A 148 -8.58 13.81 -11.67
N GLY A 149 -8.67 12.60 -12.22
CA GLY A 149 -7.58 11.93 -12.91
C GLY A 149 -6.99 10.79 -12.09
N ALA A 150 -7.78 9.72 -11.93
CA ALA A 150 -7.35 8.47 -11.31
C ALA A 150 -7.86 7.27 -12.10
N ASN A 151 -7.11 6.17 -12.07
CA ASN A 151 -7.55 4.89 -12.65
C ASN A 151 -7.10 3.70 -11.78
N LEU A 152 -7.85 2.61 -11.85
CA LEU A 152 -7.38 1.29 -11.42
C LEU A 152 -6.49 0.72 -12.52
N CYS A 153 -5.31 0.26 -12.14
CA CYS A 153 -4.31 -0.21 -13.08
C CYS A 153 -3.85 -1.61 -12.69
N VAL A 154 -3.62 -2.46 -13.70
CA VAL A 154 -2.97 -3.75 -13.52
C VAL A 154 -1.62 -3.69 -14.23
N LEU A 155 -0.54 -3.89 -13.46
CA LEU A 155 0.80 -4.09 -14.00
C LEU A 155 1.00 -5.59 -14.21
N ARG A 156 1.20 -6.02 -15.45
CA ARG A 156 1.59 -7.40 -15.80
C ARG A 156 3.08 -7.48 -16.08
N GLY A 157 3.72 -8.50 -15.54
CA GLY A 157 5.17 -8.65 -15.58
C GLY A 157 5.80 -7.66 -14.61
N LEU A 158 6.12 -8.13 -13.40
CA LEU A 158 6.66 -7.33 -12.29
C LEU A 158 8.14 -6.93 -12.53
N ARG A 159 8.36 -6.21 -13.64
CA ARG A 159 9.66 -5.82 -14.19
C ARG A 159 9.57 -4.42 -14.78
N PRO A 160 10.72 -3.73 -14.99
CA PRO A 160 10.71 -2.39 -15.58
C PRO A 160 10.08 -2.30 -16.98
N ASP A 161 10.06 -3.41 -17.72
CA ASP A 161 9.44 -3.56 -19.03
C ASP A 161 8.00 -4.13 -18.96
N GLY A 162 7.43 -4.20 -17.75
CA GLY A 162 6.06 -4.65 -17.53
C GLY A 162 5.02 -3.76 -18.22
N GLU A 163 3.87 -4.34 -18.51
CA GLU A 163 2.77 -3.68 -19.20
C GLU A 163 1.73 -3.19 -18.19
N VAL A 164 1.38 -1.90 -18.27
CA VAL A 164 0.31 -1.32 -17.44
C VAL A 164 -0.96 -1.21 -18.26
N ARG A 165 -2.02 -1.87 -17.79
CA ARG A 165 -3.38 -1.76 -18.33
C ARG A 165 -4.24 -0.95 -17.38
N GLU A 166 -4.89 0.09 -17.90
CA GLU A 166 -5.94 0.82 -17.18
C GLU A 166 -7.27 0.06 -17.28
N LEU A 167 -7.98 -0.10 -16.17
CA LEU A 167 -9.21 -0.91 -16.11
C LEU A 167 -10.47 -0.09 -16.40
N LEU A 168 -10.50 1.17 -15.98
CA LEU A 168 -11.69 2.00 -16.05
C LEU A 168 -11.66 2.90 -17.28
N THR A 169 -12.84 3.19 -17.82
CA THR A 169 -13.03 4.05 -19.00
C THR A 169 -14.08 5.13 -18.73
N GLY A 170 -14.22 6.08 -19.65
CA GLY A 170 -15.24 7.12 -19.58
C GLY A 170 -15.14 7.97 -18.30
N GLU A 171 -16.27 8.16 -17.63
CA GLU A 171 -16.35 8.96 -16.40
C GLU A 171 -15.54 8.35 -15.23
N PHE A 172 -15.42 7.03 -15.19
CA PHE A 172 -14.69 6.32 -14.13
C PHE A 172 -13.17 6.51 -14.22
N ALA A 173 -12.66 6.85 -15.40
CA ALA A 173 -11.23 7.14 -15.63
C ALA A 173 -10.82 8.59 -15.33
N VAL A 174 -11.79 9.47 -15.06
CA VAL A 174 -11.53 10.92 -14.84
C VAL A 174 -11.91 11.40 -13.44
N GLY A 175 -12.59 10.59 -12.63
CA GLY A 175 -12.90 10.91 -11.24
C GLY A 175 -11.72 10.74 -10.27
N GLY A 176 -12.03 10.68 -8.98
CA GLY A 176 -11.11 10.29 -7.92
C GLY A 176 -11.35 8.84 -7.51
N ILE A 177 -10.27 8.10 -7.20
CA ILE A 177 -10.34 6.70 -6.75
C ILE A 177 -9.58 6.57 -5.44
N GLY A 178 -10.25 5.98 -4.45
CA GLY A 178 -9.65 5.74 -3.13
C GLY A 178 -8.91 4.41 -3.08
N ARG A 179 -8.76 3.83 -1.89
CA ARG A 179 -8.10 2.53 -1.72
C ARG A 179 -9.08 1.42 -2.13
N PRO A 180 -8.74 0.56 -3.11
CA PRO A 180 -9.54 -0.59 -3.48
C PRO A 180 -9.22 -1.80 -2.58
N ASP A 181 -10.02 -2.84 -2.71
CA ASP A 181 -9.70 -4.20 -2.24
C ASP A 181 -10.00 -5.23 -3.35
N LEU A 182 -9.27 -6.34 -3.31
CA LEU A 182 -9.37 -7.43 -4.28
C LEU A 182 -10.07 -8.62 -3.62
N SER A 183 -11.04 -9.24 -4.30
CA SER A 183 -11.74 -10.41 -3.79
C SER A 183 -10.76 -11.58 -3.56
N PHE A 184 -11.12 -12.49 -2.64
CA PHE A 184 -10.26 -13.62 -2.29
C PHE A 184 -9.90 -14.53 -3.47
N ASP A 185 -10.76 -14.61 -4.48
CA ASP A 185 -10.54 -15.36 -5.72
C ASP A 185 -9.79 -14.55 -6.80
N GLY A 186 -9.50 -13.27 -6.55
CA GLY A 186 -8.78 -12.39 -7.47
C GLY A 186 -9.59 -11.90 -8.67
N THR A 187 -10.91 -12.09 -8.71
CA THR A 187 -11.73 -11.81 -9.90
C THR A 187 -12.47 -10.48 -9.87
N ARG A 188 -12.71 -9.91 -8.68
CA ARG A 188 -13.48 -8.68 -8.46
C ARG A 188 -12.71 -7.66 -7.64
N ILE A 189 -12.92 -6.40 -7.95
CA ILE A 189 -12.29 -5.26 -7.27
C ILE A 189 -13.40 -4.38 -6.73
N VAL A 190 -13.44 -4.18 -5.41
CA VAL A 190 -14.31 -3.18 -4.78
C VAL A 190 -13.50 -1.92 -4.54
N PHE A 191 -14.07 -0.76 -4.87
CA PHE A 191 -13.33 0.50 -4.78
C PHE A 191 -14.28 1.69 -4.55
N PRO A 192 -13.80 2.73 -3.85
CA PRO A 192 -14.52 3.98 -3.71
C PRO A 192 -14.23 4.89 -4.92
N PHE A 193 -15.29 5.42 -5.54
CA PHE A 193 -15.23 6.32 -6.69
C PHE A 193 -15.91 7.65 -6.40
N ALA A 194 -15.18 8.74 -6.64
CA ALA A 194 -15.62 10.10 -6.44
C ALA A 194 -15.72 10.77 -7.81
N ARG A 195 -16.95 10.91 -8.31
CA ARG A 195 -17.23 11.55 -9.60
C ARG A 195 -16.63 12.96 -9.67
N GLN A 196 -16.08 13.35 -10.81
CA GLN A 196 -15.61 14.71 -11.02
C GLN A 196 -16.78 15.70 -10.97
N ARG A 197 -16.60 16.82 -10.26
CA ARG A 197 -17.53 17.95 -10.30
C ARG A 197 -17.23 18.81 -11.52
N ALA A 198 -18.27 19.21 -12.25
CA ALA A 198 -18.14 20.17 -13.36
C ALA A 198 -17.53 21.51 -12.89
N LYS A 199 -17.89 21.94 -11.68
CA LYS A 199 -17.29 23.09 -10.99
C LYS A 199 -17.01 22.72 -9.53
N PRO A 200 -15.82 23.00 -9.01
CA PRO A 200 -15.54 22.85 -7.59
C PRO A 200 -16.55 23.67 -6.77
N THR A 201 -17.23 23.03 -5.83
CA THR A 201 -18.36 23.59 -5.09
C THR A 201 -18.26 23.27 -3.61
N ARG A 202 -18.98 24.03 -2.80
CA ARG A 202 -18.94 23.95 -1.34
C ARG A 202 -19.72 22.73 -0.82
N TYR A 203 -19.20 22.10 0.23
CA TYR A 203 -19.91 21.07 0.99
C TYR A 203 -20.63 21.65 2.19
N VAL A 204 -21.77 21.05 2.53
CA VAL A 204 -22.70 21.51 3.58
C VAL A 204 -22.34 20.92 4.95
N THR A 205 -21.76 19.72 4.99
CA THR A 205 -21.43 19.01 6.23
C THR A 205 -20.14 19.56 6.85
N GLY A 206 -20.26 20.07 8.07
CA GLY A 206 -19.16 20.71 8.79
C GLY A 206 -19.27 22.23 8.84
N GLN A 207 -18.15 22.98 8.95
CA GLN A 207 -18.19 24.46 8.84
C GLN A 207 -18.84 24.87 7.52
N PRO A 208 -20.06 25.45 7.54
CA PRO A 208 -20.76 25.79 6.33
C PRO A 208 -19.91 26.73 5.47
N GLY A 209 -19.60 26.28 4.25
CA GLY A 209 -18.95 27.10 3.24
C GLY A 209 -17.42 27.14 3.22
N ARG A 210 -16.72 26.28 3.95
CA ARG A 210 -15.24 26.19 3.89
C ARG A 210 -14.67 25.03 3.07
N ARG A 211 -15.38 23.92 2.92
CA ARG A 211 -14.90 22.76 2.16
C ARG A 211 -15.28 22.89 0.69
N VAL A 212 -14.29 22.93 -0.20
CA VAL A 212 -14.48 22.93 -1.66
C VAL A 212 -13.67 21.76 -2.22
N GLY A 213 -14.30 20.94 -3.05
CA GLY A 213 -13.67 19.78 -3.68
C GLY A 213 -13.90 19.75 -5.18
N ALA A 214 -12.96 19.18 -5.92
CA ALA A 214 -13.06 18.97 -7.37
C ALA A 214 -13.77 17.67 -7.74
N CYS A 215 -13.89 16.73 -6.79
CA CYS A 215 -14.72 15.53 -6.91
C CYS A 215 -15.86 15.56 -5.88
N HIS A 216 -16.89 14.74 -6.10
CA HIS A 216 -17.95 14.41 -5.14
C HIS A 216 -17.42 13.59 -3.95
N MET A 217 -18.26 13.34 -2.94
CA MET A 217 -17.96 12.32 -1.92
C MET A 217 -17.89 10.93 -2.59
N TYR A 218 -17.22 9.98 -1.94
CA TYR A 218 -17.14 8.62 -2.45
C TYR A 218 -18.45 7.86 -2.27
N ASP A 219 -18.84 7.16 -3.34
CA ASP A 219 -19.71 5.99 -3.30
C ASP A 219 -18.86 4.74 -3.65
N LEU A 220 -19.33 3.55 -3.27
CA LEU A 220 -18.64 2.29 -3.54
C LEU A 220 -19.13 1.66 -4.83
N TYR A 221 -18.18 1.10 -5.57
CA TYR A 221 -18.40 0.38 -6.82
C TYR A 221 -17.62 -0.93 -6.80
N GLU A 222 -18.07 -1.89 -7.61
CA GLU A 222 -17.38 -3.13 -7.87
C GLU A 222 -17.18 -3.32 -9.37
N VAL A 223 -16.02 -3.84 -9.78
CA VAL A 223 -15.72 -4.15 -11.17
C VAL A 223 -15.00 -5.48 -11.28
N ALA A 224 -15.15 -6.17 -12.41
CA ALA A 224 -14.32 -7.33 -12.72
C ALA A 224 -12.86 -6.89 -13.00
N VAL A 225 -11.89 -7.73 -12.66
CA VAL A 225 -10.48 -7.51 -13.00
C VAL A 225 -10.24 -7.40 -14.51
N THR A 226 -11.17 -7.90 -15.33
CA THR A 226 -11.16 -7.75 -16.80
C THR A 226 -11.40 -6.30 -17.24
N GLY A 227 -12.04 -5.45 -16.43
CA GLY A 227 -12.31 -4.04 -16.74
C GLY A 227 -13.69 -3.79 -17.36
N ASP A 228 -14.71 -4.52 -16.89
CA ASP A 228 -16.11 -4.31 -17.31
C ASP A 228 -16.66 -2.97 -16.75
N GLU A 229 -17.91 -2.64 -17.06
CA GLU A 229 -18.56 -1.46 -16.47
C GLU A 229 -18.71 -1.61 -14.94
N PRO A 230 -18.24 -0.64 -14.13
CA PRO A 230 -18.39 -0.71 -12.69
C PRO A 230 -19.84 -0.70 -12.24
N ARG A 231 -20.20 -1.63 -11.35
CA ARG A 231 -21.49 -1.69 -10.70
C ARG A 231 -21.48 -0.87 -9.42
N GLN A 232 -22.41 0.07 -9.29
CA GLN A 232 -22.58 0.85 -8.07
C GLN A 232 -23.17 -0.01 -6.94
N LEU A 233 -22.58 0.09 -5.75
CA LEU A 233 -23.00 -0.64 -4.54
C LEU A 233 -23.67 0.26 -3.53
N THR A 234 -23.21 1.50 -3.43
CA THR A 234 -23.77 2.47 -2.50
C THR A 234 -24.17 3.75 -3.21
N GLU A 235 -25.26 4.35 -2.73
CA GLU A 235 -25.67 5.68 -3.11
C GLU A 235 -26.31 6.31 -1.86
N LYS A 236 -25.64 7.30 -1.26
CA LYS A 236 -26.29 8.12 -0.24
C LYS A 236 -25.77 9.55 -0.27
N PRO A 237 -26.63 10.51 -0.65
CA PRO A 237 -26.26 11.91 -0.63
C PRO A 237 -25.68 12.34 0.72
N GLY A 238 -24.54 13.04 0.69
CA GLY A 238 -23.91 13.61 1.87
C GLY A 238 -23.15 12.62 2.76
N SER A 239 -22.90 11.39 2.29
CA SER A 239 -22.06 10.41 2.98
C SER A 239 -20.78 10.12 2.20
N GLU A 240 -19.70 9.88 2.92
CA GLU A 240 -18.43 9.36 2.40
C GLU A 240 -18.36 7.87 2.69
N ASP A 241 -18.49 7.02 1.66
CA ASP A 241 -18.25 5.58 1.76
C ASP A 241 -16.88 5.24 1.17
N THR A 242 -15.97 4.73 2.00
CA THR A 242 -14.56 4.57 1.63
C THR A 242 -13.95 3.33 2.27
N GLU A 243 -12.72 3.03 1.86
CA GLU A 243 -11.91 1.92 2.39
C GLU A 243 -12.69 0.58 2.45
N PRO A 244 -13.30 0.14 1.33
CA PRO A 244 -14.01 -1.14 1.29
C PRO A 244 -13.04 -2.31 1.45
N PHE A 245 -13.57 -3.45 1.89
CA PHE A 245 -12.86 -4.71 1.97
C PHE A 245 -13.83 -5.90 1.86
N TYR A 246 -13.37 -7.02 1.30
CA TYR A 246 -14.18 -8.23 1.21
C TYR A 246 -14.17 -9.01 2.54
N LEU A 247 -15.34 -9.56 2.88
CA LEU A 247 -15.51 -10.52 3.96
C LEU A 247 -15.48 -11.95 3.41
N PRO A 248 -15.01 -12.95 4.18
CA PRO A 248 -14.92 -14.34 3.71
C PRO A 248 -16.26 -14.99 3.34
N ASP A 249 -17.37 -14.46 3.86
CA ASP A 249 -18.74 -14.90 3.55
C ASP A 249 -19.30 -14.26 2.27
N GLY A 250 -18.51 -13.46 1.56
CA GLY A 250 -18.89 -12.75 0.35
C GLY A 250 -19.56 -11.39 0.59
N ARG A 251 -19.73 -10.96 1.85
CA ARG A 251 -20.16 -9.60 2.16
C ARG A 251 -19.04 -8.59 1.89
N ILE A 252 -19.40 -7.31 1.89
CA ILE A 252 -18.46 -6.20 1.74
C ILE A 252 -18.53 -5.35 3.00
N GLY A 253 -17.39 -5.16 3.66
CA GLY A 253 -17.21 -4.20 4.73
C GLY A 253 -16.64 -2.87 4.21
N PHE A 254 -16.91 -1.76 4.88
CA PHE A 254 -16.39 -0.45 4.49
C PHE A 254 -16.48 0.59 5.63
N SER A 255 -15.69 1.66 5.52
CA SER A 255 -15.76 2.84 6.39
C SER A 255 -16.77 3.84 5.85
N SER A 256 -17.63 4.41 6.69
CA SER A 256 -18.64 5.38 6.25
C SER A 256 -18.99 6.47 7.25
N SER A 257 -19.19 7.68 6.73
CA SER A 257 -19.76 8.82 7.48
C SER A 257 -21.30 8.80 7.55
N ARG A 258 -21.95 7.72 7.11
CA ARG A 258 -23.41 7.53 7.09
C ARG A 258 -24.10 7.81 8.43
N GLY A 259 -23.37 7.69 9.54
CA GLY A 259 -23.85 7.98 10.89
C GLY A 259 -24.07 9.47 11.19
N GLY A 260 -23.61 10.37 10.30
CA GLY A 260 -23.87 11.81 10.42
C GLY A 260 -23.13 12.51 11.56
N GLN A 261 -22.05 11.90 12.05
CA GLN A 261 -21.25 12.42 13.16
C GLN A 261 -20.04 13.20 12.68
N LEU A 262 -19.65 14.21 13.45
CA LEU A 262 -18.42 14.99 13.27
C LEU A 262 -17.43 14.61 14.37
N VAL A 263 -16.14 14.78 14.09
CA VAL A 263 -15.09 14.56 15.09
C VAL A 263 -15.22 15.59 16.23
N GLN A 264 -14.79 15.23 17.44
CA GLN A 264 -15.00 16.10 18.61
C GLN A 264 -14.22 17.43 18.53
N CYS A 265 -13.04 17.44 17.90
CA CYS A 265 -12.20 18.63 17.83
C CYS A 265 -12.65 19.68 16.82
N GLY A 266 -13.76 19.45 16.12
CA GLY A 266 -14.41 20.47 15.33
C GLY A 266 -15.26 19.91 14.21
N ASP A 267 -16.01 20.81 13.63
CA ASP A 267 -16.91 20.58 12.51
C ASP A 267 -16.17 20.49 11.15
N TRP A 268 -14.85 20.36 11.12
CA TRP A 268 -14.07 20.33 9.88
C TRP A 268 -13.75 18.91 9.38
N ALA A 269 -14.07 17.84 10.12
CA ALA A 269 -13.96 16.45 9.65
C ALA A 269 -15.17 15.57 10.03
N LEU A 270 -15.42 14.56 9.20
CA LEU A 270 -16.46 13.56 9.41
C LEU A 270 -15.90 12.42 10.27
N ALA A 271 -16.72 11.88 11.17
CA ALA A 271 -16.45 10.64 11.86
C ALA A 271 -16.98 9.48 11.01
N CYS A 272 -16.09 8.57 10.61
CA CYS A 272 -16.45 7.35 9.87
C CYS A 272 -16.42 6.16 10.82
N GLY A 273 -17.48 5.34 10.77
CA GLY A 273 -17.54 4.01 11.40
C GLY A 273 -17.61 2.90 10.37
N LEU A 274 -17.53 1.66 10.82
CA LEU A 274 -17.53 0.46 9.98
C LEU A 274 -18.96 -0.03 9.72
N TYR A 275 -19.21 -0.41 8.48
CA TYR A 275 -20.47 -0.97 7.99
C TYR A 275 -20.18 -2.24 7.19
N THR A 276 -21.19 -3.10 7.07
CA THR A 276 -21.20 -4.21 6.11
C THR A 276 -22.45 -4.16 5.23
N MET A 277 -22.38 -4.80 4.08
CA MET A 277 -23.52 -5.02 3.18
C MET A 277 -23.36 -6.37 2.48
N ALA A 278 -24.46 -6.89 1.95
CA ALA A 278 -24.42 -7.97 0.98
C ALA A 278 -23.66 -7.52 -0.30
N SER A 279 -23.17 -8.48 -1.07
CA SER A 279 -22.40 -8.20 -2.30
C SER A 279 -23.18 -7.37 -3.33
N ASP A 280 -24.51 -7.43 -3.31
CA ASP A 280 -25.38 -6.65 -4.18
C ASP A 280 -25.61 -5.20 -3.70
N GLY A 281 -25.09 -4.82 -2.52
CA GLY A 281 -25.32 -3.54 -1.86
C GLY A 281 -26.49 -3.53 -0.86
N GLY A 282 -27.25 -4.63 -0.77
CA GLY A 282 -28.36 -4.82 0.17
C GLY A 282 -27.91 -5.16 1.60
N ASP A 283 -28.89 -5.40 2.48
CA ASP A 283 -28.67 -5.82 3.89
C ASP A 283 -27.57 -5.02 4.61
N LEU A 284 -27.64 -3.69 4.47
CA LEU A 284 -26.71 -2.74 5.07
C LEU A 284 -26.78 -2.79 6.60
N ARG A 285 -25.64 -2.99 7.27
CA ARG A 285 -25.54 -3.04 8.73
C ARG A 285 -24.39 -2.18 9.22
N ARG A 286 -24.60 -1.52 10.36
CA ARG A 286 -23.55 -0.77 11.06
C ARG A 286 -22.87 -1.69 12.07
N ILE A 287 -21.54 -1.79 12.02
CA ILE A 287 -20.72 -2.58 12.96
C ILE A 287 -20.30 -1.71 14.15
N THR A 288 -19.87 -0.49 13.88
CA THR A 288 -19.34 0.42 14.92
C THR A 288 -20.02 1.78 14.89
N GLU A 289 -20.02 2.45 16.05
CA GLU A 289 -20.50 3.82 16.21
C GLU A 289 -19.42 4.63 16.93
N PRO A 290 -18.36 5.01 16.21
CA PRO A 290 -17.24 5.68 16.84
C PRO A 290 -17.55 7.16 17.04
N LYS A 291 -17.11 7.68 18.19
CA LYS A 291 -17.16 9.11 18.46
C LYS A 291 -16.23 9.91 17.53
N GLU A 292 -15.13 9.30 17.12
CA GLU A 292 -14.15 9.87 16.18
C GLU A 292 -14.07 9.02 14.92
N GLY A 293 -13.08 9.24 14.04
CA GLY A 293 -12.92 8.41 12.85
C GLY A 293 -12.19 7.09 13.10
N GLU A 294 -12.70 6.04 12.47
CA GLU A 294 -12.09 4.72 12.31
C GLU A 294 -11.68 4.51 10.86
N PHE A 295 -10.53 3.86 10.67
CA PHE A 295 -9.80 3.94 9.41
C PHE A 295 -9.02 2.67 9.09
N TYR A 296 -8.71 2.49 7.80
CA TYR A 296 -7.86 1.43 7.27
C TYR A 296 -8.24 0.02 7.75
N PRO A 297 -9.52 -0.38 7.62
CA PRO A 297 -9.92 -1.74 7.95
C PRO A 297 -9.17 -2.76 7.07
N SER A 298 -8.89 -3.92 7.65
CA SER A 298 -8.29 -5.08 6.99
C SER A 298 -8.73 -6.35 7.70
N MET A 299 -8.96 -7.41 6.93
CA MET A 299 -9.29 -8.71 7.50
C MET A 299 -8.08 -9.37 8.18
N LEU A 300 -8.32 -9.96 9.34
CA LEU A 300 -7.42 -10.89 10.01
C LEU A 300 -7.76 -12.32 9.64
N ALA A 301 -6.77 -13.21 9.71
CA ALA A 301 -6.92 -14.63 9.39
C ALA A 301 -7.91 -15.36 10.32
N ASP A 302 -8.23 -14.79 11.49
CA ASP A 302 -9.21 -15.34 12.44
C ASP A 302 -10.63 -14.79 12.25
N GLY A 303 -10.87 -14.04 11.16
CA GLY A 303 -12.19 -13.51 10.80
C GLY A 303 -12.53 -12.16 11.44
N ARG A 304 -11.66 -11.59 12.27
CA ARG A 304 -11.85 -10.22 12.79
C ARG A 304 -11.43 -9.17 11.76
N VAL A 305 -12.01 -7.97 11.88
CA VAL A 305 -11.56 -6.77 11.16
C VAL A 305 -10.60 -6.00 12.05
N LEU A 306 -9.35 -5.83 11.62
CA LEU A 306 -8.36 -4.93 12.22
C LEU A 306 -8.51 -3.54 11.61
N TYR A 307 -8.49 -2.49 12.42
CA TYR A 307 -8.57 -1.11 11.95
C TYR A 307 -7.84 -0.16 12.90
N THR A 308 -7.57 1.07 12.46
CA THR A 308 -7.09 2.13 13.35
C THR A 308 -8.24 3.00 13.80
N ARG A 309 -8.25 3.37 15.07
CA ARG A 309 -9.24 4.28 15.65
C ARG A 309 -8.55 5.48 16.26
N TRP A 310 -9.03 6.66 15.90
CA TRP A 310 -8.69 7.88 16.63
C TRP A 310 -9.46 7.92 17.96
N ASP A 311 -8.77 8.17 19.07
CA ASP A 311 -9.43 8.33 20.36
C ASP A 311 -8.88 9.49 21.20
N TYR A 312 -9.78 10.20 21.87
CA TYR A 312 -9.46 11.27 22.83
C TYR A 312 -9.45 10.72 24.25
N VAL A 313 -8.44 9.92 24.57
CA VAL A 313 -8.26 9.34 25.91
C VAL A 313 -7.47 10.23 26.88
N MET A 314 -7.47 11.56 26.70
CA MET A 314 -6.71 12.53 27.53
C MET A 314 -5.21 12.22 27.68
N LYS A 315 -4.62 11.45 26.75
CA LYS A 315 -3.19 11.05 26.75
C LYS A 315 -2.35 11.72 25.65
N GLY A 316 -2.93 12.65 24.89
CA GLY A 316 -2.24 13.42 23.86
C GLY A 316 -3.17 13.85 22.72
N PHE A 317 -2.88 15.00 22.09
CA PHE A 317 -3.64 15.55 20.97
C PHE A 317 -3.19 14.94 19.63
N ASN A 318 -4.10 14.42 18.82
CA ASN A 318 -3.89 13.91 17.44
C ASN A 318 -2.97 12.69 17.24
N VAL A 319 -2.19 12.28 18.22
CA VAL A 319 -1.14 11.25 18.03
C VAL A 319 -1.65 9.81 18.15
N ILE A 320 -2.76 9.60 18.85
CA ILE A 320 -3.21 8.27 19.24
C ILE A 320 -4.21 7.73 18.20
N GLN A 321 -3.70 6.93 17.26
CA GLN A 321 -4.48 6.09 16.35
C GLN A 321 -4.16 4.63 16.63
N GLN A 322 -4.82 4.06 17.64
CA GLN A 322 -4.53 2.70 18.11
C GLN A 322 -5.11 1.65 17.15
N LEU A 323 -4.54 0.45 17.19
CA LEU A 323 -5.12 -0.72 16.53
C LEU A 323 -6.28 -1.27 17.37
N TRP A 324 -7.41 -1.51 16.72
CA TRP A 324 -8.62 -2.10 17.28
C TRP A 324 -9.06 -3.26 16.41
N SER A 325 -9.83 -4.19 16.99
CA SER A 325 -10.44 -5.27 16.23
C SER A 325 -11.90 -5.47 16.61
N VAL A 326 -12.74 -5.82 15.64
CA VAL A 326 -14.16 -6.15 15.83
C VAL A 326 -14.54 -7.36 15.00
N TYR A 327 -15.60 -8.06 15.37
CA TYR A 327 -16.24 -9.04 14.48
C TYR A 327 -17.21 -8.32 13.54
N PRO A 328 -17.15 -8.59 12.23
CA PRO A 328 -18.00 -7.94 11.23
C PRO A 328 -19.46 -8.41 11.27
#